data_AF-A0A931VGP6-F1
#
_entry.id   AF-A0A931VGP6-F1
#
_cell.length_a   1.000
_cell.length_b   1.000
_cell.length_c   1.000
_cell.angle_alpha   90.00
_cell.angle_beta   90.00
_cell.angle_gamma   90.00
#
_symmetry.space_group_name_H-M   'P 1'
#
loop_
_entity.id
_entity.type
_entity.pdbx_description
1 polymer ?
#
loop_
_entity_poly.entity_id
_entity_poly.type
_entity_poly.pdbx_seq_one_letter_code
_entity_poly.pdbx_strand_id
1 'polypeptide(L)'
;MRIAIDAMGGDNAPGIVIDGAVDAARDNGFEIVLVGDKDAIEKELARHRPYPANIKVHHASETIEMHESPAISIRKKKDSSINVMVHLAKENQVDAIVSAGNTGAVVCAATLGMRTIEGVERPGIAVVIPTLKEPTLLIDVGANIDAKPKHLLQYGIMGHVYSKYILGKKNPRIGLLNIGEEESKGTEFVKETYKLLEQSPLNFIGNSEGRDIFTGKCDVTLCDGFIGNVVLKVSESLA
;
A
#
# COMPACT_ATOMS: atom_id res chain seq x y z
N MET A 1 11.12 -11.55 -11.78
CA MET A 1 10.76 -10.23 -11.21
C MET A 1 11.75 -9.91 -10.10
N ARG A 2 12.29 -8.69 -10.04
CA ARG A 2 13.26 -8.24 -9.04
C ARG A 2 12.55 -7.40 -7.98
N ILE A 3 12.66 -7.76 -6.72
CA ILE A 3 11.95 -7.09 -5.61
C ILE A 3 12.99 -6.62 -4.60
N ALA A 4 13.04 -5.31 -4.35
CA ALA A 4 13.82 -4.80 -3.23
C ALA A 4 12.99 -4.83 -1.95
N ILE A 5 13.61 -5.26 -0.86
CA ILE A 5 13.00 -5.34 0.46
C ILE A 5 13.85 -4.51 1.41
N ASP A 6 13.23 -3.56 2.10
CA ASP A 6 13.84 -2.84 3.21
C ASP A 6 14.04 -3.80 4.38
N ALA A 7 15.28 -4.29 4.53
CA ALA A 7 15.62 -5.30 5.52
C ALA A 7 15.62 -4.74 6.94
N MET A 8 15.65 -3.42 7.11
CA MET A 8 15.77 -2.75 8.41
C MET A 8 14.41 -2.28 8.95
N GLY A 9 13.35 -2.36 8.13
CA GLY A 9 12.03 -1.86 8.48
C GLY A 9 11.22 -2.85 9.31
N GLY A 10 10.71 -2.40 10.47
CA GLY A 10 9.76 -3.13 11.31
C GLY A 10 10.32 -3.49 12.69
N ASP A 11 9.43 -3.79 13.63
CA ASP A 11 9.78 -3.95 15.06
C ASP A 11 10.77 -5.10 15.34
N ASN A 12 10.74 -6.15 14.52
CA ASN A 12 11.59 -7.35 14.64
C ASN A 12 12.62 -7.48 13.50
N ALA A 13 12.94 -6.37 12.85
CA ALA A 13 13.96 -6.34 11.79
C ALA A 13 15.39 -6.47 12.38
N PRO A 14 16.35 -7.02 11.62
CA PRO A 14 16.19 -7.57 10.27
C PRO A 14 15.72 -9.03 10.24
N GLY A 15 15.65 -9.71 11.39
CA GLY A 15 15.36 -11.15 11.51
C GLY A 15 14.13 -11.62 10.73
N ILE A 16 12.94 -11.15 11.12
CA ILE A 16 11.69 -11.62 10.53
C ILE A 16 11.57 -11.25 9.04
N VAL A 17 12.18 -10.12 8.64
CA VAL A 17 12.18 -9.66 7.25
C VAL A 17 13.05 -10.58 6.39
N ILE A 18 14.19 -11.01 6.92
CA ILE A 18 15.10 -11.95 6.26
C ILE A 18 14.48 -13.35 6.19
N ASP A 19 13.82 -13.82 7.25
CA ASP A 19 13.07 -15.08 7.23
C ASP A 19 12.08 -15.10 6.05
N GLY A 20 11.23 -14.08 5.95
CA GLY A 20 10.24 -13.95 4.88
C GLY A 20 10.86 -13.76 3.49
N ALA A 21 11.96 -13.02 3.39
CA ALA A 21 12.69 -12.85 2.14
C ALA A 21 13.32 -14.16 1.64
N VAL A 22 13.85 -14.98 2.54
CA VAL A 22 14.40 -16.30 2.21
C VAL A 22 13.30 -17.24 1.74
N ASP A 23 12.16 -17.26 2.42
CA ASP A 23 11.01 -18.06 2.00
C ASP A 23 10.48 -17.61 0.63
N ALA A 24 10.32 -16.30 0.41
CA ALA A 24 9.92 -15.76 -0.88
C ALA A 24 10.94 -16.05 -2.00
N ALA A 25 12.24 -16.13 -1.69
CA ALA A 25 13.27 -16.48 -2.67
C ALA A 25 13.29 -17.98 -3.01
N ARG A 26 12.77 -18.85 -2.13
CA ARG A 26 12.58 -20.28 -2.41
C ARG A 26 11.42 -20.51 -3.37
N ASP A 27 10.43 -19.63 -3.35
CA ASP A 27 9.36 -19.62 -4.33
C ASP A 27 9.91 -19.18 -5.71
N ASN A 28 9.79 -20.07 -6.69
CA ASN A 28 10.41 -19.89 -8.01
C ASN A 28 9.88 -18.62 -8.70
N GLY A 29 10.75 -17.65 -8.98
CA GLY A 29 10.46 -16.54 -9.92
C GLY A 29 10.90 -15.14 -9.47
N PHE A 30 11.24 -14.96 -8.19
CA PHE A 30 11.68 -13.68 -7.64
C PHE A 30 13.20 -13.61 -7.51
N GLU A 31 13.78 -12.47 -7.84
CA GLU A 31 15.11 -12.07 -7.39
C GLU A 31 14.93 -11.07 -6.25
N ILE A 32 15.48 -11.36 -5.08
CA ILE A 32 15.29 -10.55 -3.88
C ILE A 32 16.54 -9.70 -3.65
N VAL A 33 16.34 -8.39 -3.45
CA VAL A 33 17.39 -7.43 -3.09
C VAL A 33 17.12 -6.90 -1.68
N LEU A 34 17.83 -7.43 -0.69
CA LEU A 34 17.76 -6.95 0.69
C LEU A 34 18.54 -5.64 0.83
N VAL A 35 17.87 -4.57 1.23
CA VAL A 35 18.46 -3.23 1.35
C VAL A 35 18.62 -2.85 2.82
N GLY A 36 19.83 -2.54 3.27
CA GLY A 36 20.08 -2.15 4.67
C GLY A 36 21.54 -2.28 5.12
N ASP A 37 21.74 -2.34 6.44
CA ASP A 37 23.05 -2.60 7.02
C ASP A 37 23.53 -3.98 6.57
N LYS A 38 24.63 -4.01 5.80
CA LYS A 38 25.10 -5.22 5.13
C LYS A 38 25.56 -6.26 6.15
N ASP A 39 26.27 -5.83 7.19
CA ASP A 39 26.82 -6.74 8.18
C ASP A 39 25.70 -7.35 9.03
N ALA A 40 24.69 -6.55 9.38
CA ALA A 40 23.49 -7.03 10.06
C ALA A 40 22.72 -8.05 9.21
N ILE A 41 22.52 -7.77 7.92
CA ILE A 41 21.83 -8.65 6.98
C ILE A 41 22.60 -9.97 6.79
N GLU A 42 23.91 -9.89 6.53
CA GLU A 42 24.74 -11.09 6.28
C GLU A 42 24.84 -11.98 7.51
N LYS A 43 24.90 -11.39 8.71
CA LYS A 43 24.87 -12.12 9.98
C LYS A 43 23.59 -12.94 10.12
N GLU A 44 22.44 -12.36 9.79
CA GLU A 44 21.16 -13.04 9.89
C GLU A 44 20.99 -14.09 8.79
N LEU A 45 21.34 -13.77 7.54
CA LEU A 45 21.34 -14.73 6.43
C LEU A 45 22.21 -15.96 6.69
N ALA A 46 23.25 -15.86 7.52
CA ALA A 46 24.08 -17.00 7.91
C ALA A 46 23.27 -18.13 8.55
N ARG A 47 22.16 -17.80 9.23
CA ARG A 47 21.25 -18.78 9.86
C ARG A 47 20.44 -19.59 8.85
N HIS A 48 20.36 -19.12 7.61
CA HIS A 48 19.59 -19.76 6.52
C HIS A 48 20.46 -20.53 5.53
N ARG A 49 21.76 -20.70 5.80
CA ARG A 49 22.67 -21.31 4.83
C ARG A 49 22.40 -22.82 4.62
N PRO A 50 22.45 -23.30 3.37
CA PRO A 50 22.54 -22.52 2.13
C PRO A 50 21.21 -21.80 1.86
N TYR A 51 21.26 -20.47 1.68
CA TYR A 51 20.10 -19.70 1.26
C TYR A 51 20.08 -19.60 -0.28
N PRO A 52 18.91 -19.29 -0.89
CA PRO A 52 18.77 -19.24 -2.34
C PRO A 52 19.73 -18.24 -3.04
N ALA A 53 20.30 -18.63 -4.18
CA ALA A 53 21.29 -17.81 -4.91
C ALA A 53 20.71 -16.54 -5.58
N ASN A 54 19.40 -16.43 -5.65
CA ASN A 54 18.61 -15.29 -6.12
C ASN A 54 18.39 -14.21 -5.04
N ILE A 55 19.09 -14.30 -3.90
CA ILE A 55 19.14 -13.23 -2.88
C ILE A 55 20.42 -12.41 -3.08
N LYS A 56 20.25 -11.09 -3.16
CA LYS A 56 21.33 -10.09 -3.20
C LYS A 56 21.20 -9.15 -2.02
N VAL A 57 22.33 -8.62 -1.54
CA VAL A 57 22.38 -7.61 -0.49
C VAL A 57 22.87 -6.30 -1.09
N HIS A 58 22.11 -5.23 -0.89
CA HIS A 58 22.48 -3.87 -1.22
C HIS A 58 22.66 -3.06 0.06
N HIS A 59 23.85 -2.52 0.29
CA HIS A 59 24.12 -1.77 1.50
C HIS A 59 23.37 -0.43 1.50
N ALA A 60 22.88 -0.02 2.67
CA ALA A 60 22.45 1.32 3.02
C ALA A 60 22.95 1.59 4.45
N SER A 61 23.60 2.73 4.69
CA SER A 61 24.24 3.02 5.98
C SER A 61 23.31 3.61 7.03
N GLU A 62 22.09 4.03 6.65
CA GLU A 62 21.13 4.61 7.57
C GLU A 62 19.83 3.79 7.63
N THR A 63 19.09 3.93 8.73
CA THR A 63 17.74 3.36 8.91
C THR A 63 16.81 4.46 9.42
N ILE A 64 15.55 4.46 9.01
CA ILE A 64 14.52 5.35 9.56
C ILE A 64 13.73 4.57 10.60
N GLU A 65 13.81 5.03 11.85
CA GLU A 65 13.12 4.40 12.98
C GLU A 65 11.61 4.67 12.94
N MET A 66 10.82 3.78 13.54
CA MET A 66 9.36 3.85 13.50
C MET A 66 8.78 5.14 14.12
N HIS A 67 9.45 5.72 15.11
CA HIS A 67 9.00 6.93 15.83
C HIS A 67 9.46 8.25 15.18
N GLU A 68 10.24 8.18 14.11
CA GLU A 68 10.75 9.38 13.46
C GLU A 68 9.70 10.12 12.64
N SER A 69 9.87 11.44 12.50
CA SER A 69 9.04 12.24 11.60
C SER A 69 9.34 11.92 10.14
N PRO A 70 8.37 11.40 9.35
CA PRO A 70 8.63 10.89 8.00
C PRO A 70 9.27 11.90 7.05
N ALA A 71 8.68 13.10 6.97
CA ALA A 71 9.11 14.12 6.02
C ALA A 71 10.51 14.68 6.34
N ILE A 72 10.89 14.68 7.61
CA ILE A 72 12.21 15.14 8.05
C ILE A 72 13.26 14.05 7.77
N SER A 73 12.97 12.81 8.16
CA SER A 73 13.94 11.71 8.05
C SER A 73 14.24 11.36 6.61
N ILE A 74 13.26 11.35 5.70
CA ILE A 74 13.50 11.17 4.26
C ILE A 74 14.41 12.25 3.67
N ARG A 75 14.38 13.48 4.21
CA ARG A 75 15.26 14.56 3.75
C ARG A 75 16.66 14.48 4.33
N LYS A 76 16.80 14.07 5.60
CA LYS A 76 18.07 14.02 6.31
C LYS A 76 18.86 12.74 6.01
N LYS A 77 18.21 11.59 6.07
CA LYS A 77 18.82 10.25 5.94
C LYS A 77 18.82 9.79 4.48
N LYS A 78 19.68 10.40 3.66
CA LYS A 78 19.73 10.15 2.22
C LYS A 78 20.13 8.72 1.87
N ASP A 79 20.91 8.07 2.73
CA ASP A 79 21.36 6.70 2.56
C ASP A 79 20.57 5.74 3.47
N SER A 80 19.31 6.09 3.78
CA SER A 80 18.42 5.17 4.48
C SER A 80 17.97 4.02 3.59
N SER A 81 17.79 2.83 4.17
CA SER A 81 17.28 1.65 3.46
C SER A 81 16.05 1.94 2.61
N ILE A 82 15.08 2.70 3.13
CA ILE A 82 13.88 3.15 2.39
C ILE A 82 14.23 4.02 1.18
N ASN A 83 15.09 5.03 1.34
CA ASN A 83 15.49 5.92 0.24
C ASN A 83 16.27 5.17 -0.84
N VAL A 84 17.21 4.32 -0.44
CA VAL A 84 18.01 3.49 -1.34
C VAL A 84 17.11 2.52 -2.11
N MET A 85 16.19 1.84 -1.42
CA MET A 85 15.21 0.94 -2.05
C MET A 85 14.36 1.65 -3.11
N VAL A 86 13.85 2.85 -2.80
CA VAL A 86 13.10 3.68 -3.77
C VAL A 86 13.98 4.14 -4.94
N HIS A 87 15.25 4.46 -4.69
CA HIS A 87 16.18 4.83 -5.74
C HIS A 87 16.43 3.66 -6.71
N LEU A 88 16.63 2.45 -6.20
CA LEU A 88 16.78 1.24 -7.03
C LEU A 88 15.57 1.03 -7.96
N ALA A 89 14.35 1.23 -7.45
CA ALA A 89 13.15 1.15 -8.27
C ALA A 89 13.08 2.25 -9.32
N LYS A 90 13.42 3.49 -8.96
CA LYS A 90 13.45 4.63 -9.88
C LYS A 90 14.43 4.41 -11.05
N GLU A 91 15.59 3.80 -10.77
CA GLU A 91 16.61 3.47 -11.77
C GLU A 91 16.32 2.15 -12.51
N ASN A 92 15.13 1.57 -12.36
CA ASN A 92 14.71 0.30 -12.98
C ASN A 92 15.64 -0.90 -12.64
N GLN A 93 16.34 -0.82 -11.51
CA GLN A 93 17.19 -1.92 -11.00
C GLN A 93 16.35 -2.99 -10.32
N VAL A 94 15.18 -2.62 -9.80
CA VAL A 94 14.15 -3.53 -9.30
C VAL A 94 12.77 -3.16 -9.87
N ASP A 95 11.85 -4.13 -9.87
CA ASP A 95 10.52 -4.00 -10.44
C ASP A 95 9.46 -3.65 -9.37
N ALA A 96 9.73 -3.94 -8.10
CA ALA A 96 8.87 -3.62 -6.95
C ALA A 96 9.68 -3.39 -5.67
N ILE A 97 9.04 -2.74 -4.69
CA ILE A 97 9.62 -2.46 -3.37
C ILE A 97 8.67 -2.90 -2.26
N VAL A 98 9.21 -3.38 -1.15
CA VAL A 98 8.45 -3.81 0.04
C VAL A 98 9.16 -3.32 1.31
N SER A 99 8.42 -2.71 2.24
CA SER A 99 8.95 -2.30 3.53
C SER A 99 7.89 -2.46 4.61
N ALA A 100 8.29 -2.99 5.76
CA ALA A 100 7.52 -2.98 7.01
C ALA A 100 7.94 -1.82 7.94
N GLY A 101 8.73 -0.88 7.43
CA GLY A 101 9.17 0.31 8.13
C GLY A 101 8.08 1.38 8.25
N ASN A 102 8.48 2.59 8.60
CA ASN A 102 7.55 3.68 8.82
C ASN A 102 6.71 3.99 7.56
N THR A 103 5.39 3.74 7.62
CA THR A 103 4.45 3.90 6.49
C THR A 103 4.53 5.29 5.86
N GLY A 104 4.58 6.33 6.70
CA GLY A 104 4.69 7.71 6.22
C GLY A 104 5.99 7.95 5.46
N ALA A 105 7.10 7.34 5.91
CA ALA A 105 8.40 7.47 5.26
C ALA A 105 8.40 6.76 3.91
N VAL A 106 7.84 5.54 3.83
CA VAL A 106 7.70 4.79 2.57
C VAL A 106 6.84 5.56 1.56
N VAL A 107 5.66 6.04 1.96
CA VAL A 107 4.77 6.82 1.07
C VAL A 107 5.45 8.11 0.63
N CYS A 108 6.12 8.81 1.54
CA CYS A 108 6.84 10.04 1.22
C CYS A 108 7.99 9.79 0.24
N ALA A 109 8.80 8.76 0.48
CA ALA A 109 9.91 8.37 -0.38
C ALA A 109 9.42 7.99 -1.78
N ALA A 110 8.42 7.10 -1.88
CA ALA A 110 7.86 6.67 -3.15
C ALA A 110 7.25 7.83 -3.95
N THR A 111 6.48 8.70 -3.28
CA THR A 111 5.86 9.87 -3.92
C THR A 111 6.91 10.83 -4.48
N LEU A 112 7.99 11.09 -3.75
CA LEU A 112 9.05 12.01 -4.18
C LEU A 112 10.01 11.37 -5.21
N GLY A 113 10.31 10.09 -5.03
CA GLY A 113 11.32 9.36 -5.80
C GLY A 113 10.78 8.79 -7.11
N MET A 114 9.70 8.01 -7.04
CA MET A 114 9.11 7.30 -8.18
C MET A 114 8.05 8.13 -8.91
N ARG A 115 7.40 9.06 -8.21
CA ARG A 115 6.26 9.86 -8.71
C ARG A 115 5.03 8.99 -9.01
N THR A 116 3.90 9.64 -9.31
CA THR A 116 2.68 8.96 -9.71
C THR A 116 2.71 8.59 -11.20
N ILE A 117 1.89 7.61 -11.57
CA ILE A 117 1.60 7.30 -12.98
C ILE A 117 0.98 8.53 -13.64
N GLU A 118 1.27 8.74 -14.93
CA GLU A 118 0.71 9.85 -15.71
C GLU A 118 -0.82 9.89 -15.60
N GLY A 119 -1.35 11.07 -15.29
CA GLY A 119 -2.78 11.30 -15.07
C GLY A 119 -3.27 11.08 -13.64
N VAL A 120 -2.51 10.37 -12.77
CA VAL A 120 -2.84 10.20 -11.35
C VAL A 120 -2.32 11.40 -10.54
N GLU A 121 -3.23 12.10 -9.84
CA GLU A 121 -2.89 13.32 -9.11
C GLU A 121 -2.30 13.02 -7.73
N ARG A 122 -2.81 11.99 -7.05
CA ARG A 122 -2.39 11.57 -5.71
C ARG A 122 -2.37 10.04 -5.60
N PRO A 123 -1.38 9.45 -4.93
CA PRO A 123 -1.40 8.02 -4.60
C PRO A 123 -2.43 7.75 -3.49
N GLY A 124 -3.00 6.55 -3.43
CA GLY A 124 -3.83 6.10 -2.30
C GLY A 124 -3.18 4.91 -1.59
N ILE A 125 -3.38 4.76 -0.27
CA ILE A 125 -3.07 3.50 0.42
C ILE A 125 -4.31 2.62 0.33
N ALA A 126 -4.14 1.42 -0.21
CA ALA A 126 -5.20 0.44 -0.32
C ALA A 126 -4.92 -0.75 0.60
N VAL A 127 -5.95 -1.26 1.26
CA VAL A 127 -5.86 -2.44 2.13
C VAL A 127 -6.92 -3.45 1.71
N VAL A 128 -6.52 -4.72 1.64
CA VAL A 128 -7.45 -5.83 1.41
C VAL A 128 -8.02 -6.24 2.76
N ILE A 129 -9.34 -6.13 2.91
CA ILE A 129 -10.06 -6.41 4.15
C ILE A 129 -10.84 -7.72 3.99
N PRO A 130 -10.78 -8.65 4.98
CA PRO A 130 -11.60 -9.84 4.97
C PRO A 130 -13.08 -9.48 5.13
N THR A 131 -13.96 -10.26 4.49
CA THR A 131 -15.41 -10.11 4.63
C THR A 131 -16.05 -11.46 4.96
N LEU A 132 -17.36 -11.46 5.24
CA LEU A 132 -18.17 -12.68 5.38
C LEU A 132 -18.23 -13.52 4.09
N LYS A 133 -17.78 -12.98 2.95
CA LYS A 133 -17.75 -13.65 1.65
C LYS A 133 -16.32 -13.68 1.11
N GLU A 134 -16.04 -12.80 0.14
CA GLU A 134 -14.73 -12.66 -0.48
C GLU A 134 -14.09 -11.34 -0.04
N PRO A 135 -12.75 -11.24 -0.01
CA PRO A 135 -12.08 -10.00 0.39
C PRO A 135 -12.49 -8.80 -0.46
N THR A 136 -12.49 -7.61 0.17
CA THR A 136 -12.75 -6.32 -0.48
C THR A 136 -11.54 -5.41 -0.39
N LEU A 137 -11.40 -4.48 -1.32
CA LEU A 137 -10.35 -3.47 -1.28
C LEU A 137 -10.89 -2.16 -0.69
N LEU A 138 -10.33 -1.69 0.44
CA LEU A 138 -10.60 -0.35 0.99
C LEU A 138 -9.51 0.63 0.54
N ILE A 139 -9.91 1.76 -0.03
CA ILE A 139 -8.99 2.83 -0.49
C ILE A 139 -9.69 4.19 -0.41
N ASP A 140 -9.10 5.27 0.08
CA ASP A 140 -7.78 5.46 0.68
C ASP A 140 -7.82 5.27 2.20
N VAL A 141 -6.78 4.68 2.82
CA VAL A 141 -6.70 4.49 4.28
C VAL A 141 -5.62 5.33 4.97
N GLY A 142 -5.15 6.41 4.34
CA GLY A 142 -4.32 7.40 5.03
C GLY A 142 -3.28 8.13 4.20
N ALA A 143 -3.25 7.95 2.88
CA ALA A 143 -2.32 8.71 2.03
C ALA A 143 -2.70 10.19 1.96
N ASN A 144 -4.00 10.49 1.89
CA ASN A 144 -4.50 11.85 1.69
C ASN A 144 -5.68 12.14 2.62
N ILE A 145 -5.44 13.02 3.59
CA ILE A 145 -6.46 13.48 4.54
C ILE A 145 -7.41 14.54 3.96
N ASP A 146 -7.02 15.20 2.86
CA ASP A 146 -7.79 16.25 2.19
C ASP A 146 -7.94 15.89 0.71
N ALA A 147 -8.74 14.85 0.46
CA ALA A 147 -8.99 14.36 -0.89
C ALA A 147 -10.00 15.25 -1.62
N LYS A 148 -9.90 15.29 -2.95
CA LYS A 148 -10.89 15.90 -3.84
C LYS A 148 -11.73 14.81 -4.51
N PRO A 149 -12.96 15.09 -4.97
CA PRO A 149 -13.81 14.08 -5.61
C PRO A 149 -13.14 13.36 -6.77
N LYS A 150 -12.35 14.09 -7.57
CA LYS A 150 -11.54 13.53 -8.66
C LYS A 150 -10.53 12.48 -8.18
N HIS A 151 -9.94 12.62 -6.98
CA HIS A 151 -9.04 11.62 -6.43
C HIS A 151 -9.80 10.31 -6.16
N LEU A 152 -11.03 10.36 -5.63
CA LEU A 152 -11.83 9.16 -5.37
C LEU A 152 -12.26 8.47 -6.66
N LEU A 153 -12.55 9.22 -7.73
CA LEU A 153 -12.74 8.62 -9.06
C LEU A 153 -11.47 7.87 -9.51
N GLN A 154 -10.28 8.45 -9.35
CA GLN A 154 -9.02 7.77 -9.66
C GLN A 154 -8.80 6.53 -8.79
N TYR A 155 -9.18 6.58 -7.51
CA TYR A 155 -9.12 5.44 -6.60
C TYR A 155 -10.11 4.34 -7.02
N GLY A 156 -11.29 4.70 -7.52
CA GLY A 156 -12.22 3.77 -8.14
C GLY A 156 -11.61 3.05 -9.35
N ILE A 157 -10.93 3.77 -10.23
CA ILE A 157 -10.25 3.19 -11.39
C ILE A 157 -9.11 2.25 -10.95
N MET A 158 -8.23 2.72 -10.05
CA MET A 158 -7.11 1.90 -9.55
C MET A 158 -7.60 0.67 -8.80
N GLY A 159 -8.61 0.84 -7.94
CA GLY A 159 -9.24 -0.24 -7.18
C GLY A 159 -9.94 -1.26 -8.06
N HIS A 160 -10.62 -0.82 -9.13
CA HIS A 160 -11.18 -1.70 -10.14
C HIS A 160 -10.11 -2.57 -10.78
N VAL A 161 -9.00 -1.97 -11.24
CA VAL A 161 -7.89 -2.70 -11.86
C VAL A 161 -7.30 -3.71 -10.88
N TYR A 162 -7.00 -3.28 -9.65
CA TYR A 162 -6.44 -4.16 -8.62
C TYR A 162 -7.38 -5.33 -8.29
N SER A 163 -8.64 -5.04 -8.00
CA SER A 163 -9.64 -6.05 -7.65
C SER A 163 -9.88 -7.04 -8.79
N LYS A 164 -9.82 -6.58 -10.05
CA LYS A 164 -9.97 -7.44 -11.21
C LYS A 164 -8.80 -8.37 -11.44
N TYR A 165 -7.57 -7.85 -11.45
CA TYR A 165 -6.40 -8.62 -11.82
C TYR A 165 -5.74 -9.36 -10.65
N ILE A 166 -5.80 -8.80 -9.44
CA ILE A 166 -5.17 -9.39 -8.25
C ILE A 166 -6.18 -10.20 -7.44
N LEU A 167 -7.40 -9.69 -7.24
CA LEU A 167 -8.45 -10.40 -6.47
C LEU A 167 -9.39 -11.24 -7.34
N GLY A 168 -9.16 -11.30 -8.66
CA GLY A 168 -9.90 -12.15 -9.59
C GLY A 168 -11.35 -11.73 -9.86
N LYS A 169 -11.75 -10.51 -9.48
CA LYS A 169 -13.14 -10.04 -9.64
C LYS A 169 -13.40 -9.55 -11.06
N LYS A 170 -14.10 -10.33 -11.89
CA LYS A 170 -14.30 -10.00 -13.33
C LYS A 170 -14.89 -8.60 -13.58
N ASN A 171 -15.88 -8.19 -12.78
CA ASN A 171 -16.52 -6.88 -12.85
C ASN A 171 -16.69 -6.29 -11.43
N PRO A 172 -15.61 -5.78 -10.80
CA PRO A 172 -15.60 -5.38 -9.39
C PRO A 172 -16.67 -4.33 -9.09
N ARG A 173 -17.53 -4.60 -8.10
CA ARG A 173 -18.55 -3.65 -7.62
C ARG A 173 -17.89 -2.60 -6.74
N ILE A 174 -18.07 -1.34 -7.09
CA ILE A 174 -17.48 -0.21 -6.39
C ILE A 174 -18.55 0.49 -5.56
N GLY A 175 -18.33 0.57 -4.25
CA GLY A 175 -19.17 1.33 -3.32
C GLY A 175 -18.48 2.58 -2.82
N LEU A 176 -19.25 3.65 -2.60
CA LEU A 176 -18.78 4.87 -1.95
C LEU A 176 -19.20 4.86 -0.48
N LEU A 177 -18.23 4.85 0.44
CA LEU A 177 -18.52 4.84 1.87
C LEU A 177 -19.21 6.15 2.27
N ASN A 178 -20.38 6.01 2.92
CA ASN A 178 -21.25 7.12 3.24
C ASN A 178 -22.05 6.85 4.53
N ILE A 179 -22.79 7.85 4.99
CA ILE A 179 -23.65 7.82 6.18
C ILE A 179 -25.07 7.27 5.91
N GLY A 180 -25.34 6.83 4.68
CA GLY A 180 -26.62 6.29 4.24
C GLY A 180 -26.56 5.83 2.78
N GLU A 181 -27.49 4.99 2.36
CA GLU A 181 -27.52 4.40 1.03
C GLU A 181 -28.11 5.34 -0.04
N GLU A 182 -28.87 6.36 0.34
CA GLU A 182 -29.51 7.26 -0.62
C GLU A 182 -28.48 8.20 -1.28
N GLU A 183 -28.66 8.50 -2.56
CA GLU A 183 -27.73 9.32 -3.37
C GLU A 183 -27.50 10.73 -2.80
N SER A 184 -28.51 11.25 -2.09
CA SER A 184 -28.49 12.60 -1.50
C SER A 184 -27.77 12.68 -0.15
N LYS A 185 -27.23 11.56 0.37
CA LYS A 185 -26.53 11.51 1.65
C LYS A 185 -25.06 11.89 1.53
N GLY A 186 -24.51 12.35 2.65
CA GLY A 186 -23.10 12.73 2.76
C GLY A 186 -22.87 14.23 2.57
N THR A 187 -21.60 14.61 2.65
CA THR A 187 -21.14 15.99 2.44
C THR A 187 -21.16 16.34 0.95
N GLU A 188 -20.94 17.61 0.61
CA GLU A 188 -20.84 18.02 -0.81
C GLU A 188 -19.74 17.25 -1.54
N PHE A 189 -18.59 17.02 -0.88
CA PHE A 189 -17.52 16.17 -1.38
C PHE A 189 -18.00 14.77 -1.79
N VAL A 190 -18.83 14.12 -0.96
CA VAL A 190 -19.35 12.78 -1.25
C VAL A 190 -20.36 12.82 -2.39
N LYS A 191 -21.24 13.83 -2.43
CA LYS A 191 -22.23 14.02 -3.52
C LYS A 191 -21.57 14.29 -4.86
N GLU A 192 -20.54 15.13 -4.90
CA GLU A 192 -19.76 15.37 -6.11
C GLU A 192 -19.04 14.10 -6.57
N THR A 193 -18.47 13.34 -5.62
CA THR A 193 -17.83 12.06 -5.93
C THR A 193 -18.82 11.06 -6.51
N TYR A 194 -20.03 10.97 -5.94
CA TYR A 194 -21.10 10.11 -6.43
C TYR A 194 -21.40 10.39 -7.91
N LYS A 195 -21.62 11.67 -8.26
CA LYS A 195 -21.89 12.09 -9.64
C LYS A 195 -20.76 11.70 -10.60
N LEU A 196 -19.51 11.86 -10.18
CA LEU A 196 -18.35 11.48 -10.98
C LEU A 196 -18.25 9.96 -11.20
N LEU A 197 -18.55 9.16 -10.18
CA LEU A 197 -18.53 7.70 -10.27
C LEU A 197 -19.69 7.17 -11.12
N GLU A 198 -20.89 7.75 -10.98
CA GLU A 198 -22.06 7.41 -11.79
C GLU A 198 -21.83 7.65 -13.29
N GLN A 199 -21.13 8.74 -13.63
CA GLN A 199 -20.79 9.08 -15.02
C GLN A 199 -19.59 8.30 -15.57
N SER A 200 -18.94 7.48 -14.74
CA SER A 200 -17.77 6.69 -15.12
C SER A 200 -18.16 5.33 -15.71
N PRO A 201 -17.27 4.65 -16.46
CA PRO A 201 -17.52 3.31 -16.96
C PRO A 201 -17.36 2.21 -15.88
N LEU A 202 -17.17 2.59 -14.61
CA LEU A 202 -16.98 1.65 -13.52
C LEU A 202 -18.31 0.99 -13.14
N ASN A 203 -18.25 -0.22 -12.59
CA ASN A 203 -19.41 -0.88 -11.99
C ASN A 203 -19.71 -0.27 -10.61
N PHE A 204 -20.11 0.99 -10.61
CA PHE A 204 -20.48 1.74 -9.41
C PHE A 204 -21.87 1.31 -8.95
N ILE A 205 -21.97 0.79 -7.71
CA ILE A 205 -23.21 0.27 -7.14
C ILE A 205 -23.86 1.23 -6.13
N GLY A 206 -23.42 2.49 -6.12
CA GLY A 206 -23.94 3.53 -5.24
C GLY A 206 -23.23 3.62 -3.89
N ASN A 207 -23.93 4.21 -2.93
CA ASN A 207 -23.42 4.39 -1.57
C ASN A 207 -23.41 3.07 -0.79
N SER A 208 -22.43 2.94 0.12
CA SER A 208 -22.31 1.84 1.08
C SER A 208 -22.14 2.42 2.48
N GLU A 209 -22.75 1.80 3.48
CA GLU A 209 -22.59 2.22 4.88
C GLU A 209 -21.46 1.46 5.58
N GLY A 210 -21.04 1.92 6.76
CA GLY A 210 -19.97 1.27 7.53
C GLY A 210 -20.21 -0.22 7.81
N ARG A 211 -21.47 -0.62 8.00
CA ARG A 211 -21.85 -2.04 8.18
C ARG A 211 -21.56 -2.90 6.95
N ASP A 212 -21.54 -2.31 5.76
CA ASP A 212 -21.44 -3.04 4.50
C ASP A 212 -20.01 -3.47 4.18
N ILE A 213 -19.01 -2.83 4.81
CA ILE A 213 -17.57 -3.05 4.58
C ILE A 213 -17.22 -4.53 4.71
N PHE A 214 -17.77 -5.22 5.72
CA PHE A 214 -17.45 -6.61 6.03
C PHE A 214 -18.45 -7.62 5.46
N THR A 215 -19.48 -7.20 4.72
CA THR A 215 -20.53 -8.12 4.22
C THR A 215 -20.20 -8.73 2.86
N GLY A 216 -19.21 -8.16 2.14
CA GLY A 216 -18.94 -8.47 0.74
C GLY A 216 -19.96 -7.86 -0.23
N LYS A 217 -20.68 -6.80 0.18
CA LYS A 217 -21.57 -6.01 -0.70
C LYS A 217 -20.78 -5.31 -1.81
N CYS A 218 -19.57 -4.83 -1.50
CA CYS A 218 -18.66 -4.17 -2.42
C CYS A 218 -17.38 -5.01 -2.59
N ASP A 219 -16.78 -4.97 -3.78
CA ASP A 219 -15.45 -5.54 -4.04
C ASP A 219 -14.34 -4.47 -3.92
N VAL A 220 -14.75 -3.19 -4.03
CA VAL A 220 -13.93 -2.00 -3.75
C VAL A 220 -14.79 -1.01 -2.96
N THR A 221 -14.31 -0.55 -1.82
CA THR A 221 -14.94 0.48 -0.99
C THR A 221 -14.09 1.74 -1.05
N LEU A 222 -14.68 2.84 -1.51
CA LEU A 222 -14.04 4.14 -1.66
C LEU A 222 -14.31 5.05 -0.46
N CYS A 223 -13.26 5.70 0.04
CA CYS A 223 -13.34 6.77 1.03
C CYS A 223 -12.12 7.69 0.92
N ASP A 224 -12.17 8.86 1.56
CA ASP A 224 -10.97 9.66 1.78
C ASP A 224 -10.07 9.04 2.85
N GLY A 225 -8.80 9.43 2.86
CA GLY A 225 -7.79 8.86 3.75
C GLY A 225 -8.05 9.13 5.23
N PHE A 226 -8.82 10.15 5.60
CA PHE A 226 -9.17 10.39 6.99
C PHE A 226 -10.19 9.34 7.46
N ILE A 227 -11.32 9.21 6.74
CA ILE A 227 -12.35 8.21 7.06
C ILE A 227 -11.77 6.79 6.97
N GLY A 228 -11.03 6.47 5.91
CA GLY A 228 -10.48 5.13 5.72
C GLY A 228 -9.50 4.72 6.81
N ASN A 229 -8.65 5.65 7.28
CA ASN A 229 -7.74 5.36 8.39
C ASN A 229 -8.50 5.12 9.71
N VAL A 230 -9.56 5.90 9.98
CA VAL A 230 -10.41 5.67 11.15
C VAL A 230 -11.08 4.30 11.08
N VAL A 231 -11.67 3.95 9.94
CA VAL A 231 -12.26 2.63 9.70
C VAL A 231 -11.24 1.53 9.95
N LEU A 232 -10.05 1.62 9.35
CA LEU A 232 -8.99 0.63 9.51
C LEU A 232 -8.62 0.43 10.98
N LYS A 233 -8.34 1.51 11.72
CA LYS A 233 -7.90 1.46 13.12
C LYS A 233 -8.96 0.90 14.07
N VAL A 234 -10.23 1.27 13.84
CA VAL A 234 -11.35 0.71 14.62
C VAL A 234 -11.50 -0.78 14.34
N SER A 235 -11.35 -1.19 13.07
CA SER A 235 -11.48 -2.59 12.65
C SER A 235 -10.39 -3.47 13.26
N GLU A 236 -9.13 -3.01 13.22
CA GLU A 236 -7.98 -3.67 13.84
C GLU A 236 -8.16 -3.85 15.36
N SER A 237 -8.80 -2.88 16.03
CA SER A 237 -8.99 -2.90 17.48
C SER A 237 -10.15 -3.79 17.93
N LEU A 238 -11.10 -4.08 17.03
CA LEU A 238 -12.28 -4.90 17.31
C LEU A 238 -12.04 -6.39 17.06
N ALA A 239 -11.17 -6.73 16.10
CA ALA A 239 -10.81 -8.10 15.73
C ALA A 239 -10.03 -8.82 16.83
#